data_AF-A0A015JWV6-F1
#
_entry.id   AF-A0A015JWV6-F1
#
_cell.length_a   1.000
_cell.length_b   1.000
_cell.length_c   1.000
_cell.angle_alpha   90.00
_cell.angle_beta   90.00
_cell.angle_gamma   90.00
#
_symmetry.space_group_name_H-M   'P 1'
#
loop_
_entity.id
_entity.type
_entity.pdbx_description
1 polymer ?
#
loop_
_entity_poly.entity_id
_entity_poly.type
_entity_poly.pdbx_seq_one_letter_code
_entity_poly.pdbx_strand_id
1 'polypeptide(L)'
;MLGICPKRLPLQELTNELQNRKVDYGNQNKRQKLVEILDKELTHETLEKKESCLRNRSMLHKEYTTRLSDITEFPLSSGWAMKEVQKYGKKGGGKRIKKSISAVLEECFLAGNVDKSYRMTAQDMWNLLTLKAQEGEIESSDIPKVTTIQGWITRYAVQLREKSAQMVLEEA
;
A
#
# COMPACT_ATOMS: atom_id res chain seq x y z
N MET A 1 -14.03 -13.21 -4.97
CA MET A 1 -15.13 -13.76 -4.15
C MET A 1 -14.97 -13.23 -2.75
N LEU A 2 -16.03 -12.62 -2.19
CA LEU A 2 -16.05 -12.17 -0.81
C LEU A 2 -15.81 -13.39 0.09
N GLY A 3 -14.76 -13.36 0.91
CA GLY A 3 -14.46 -14.43 1.86
C GLY A 3 -15.55 -14.47 2.92
N ILE A 4 -16.41 -15.49 2.88
CA ILE A 4 -17.40 -15.76 3.92
C ILE A 4 -16.61 -16.10 5.20
N CYS A 5 -16.94 -15.45 6.31
CA CYS A 5 -16.30 -15.66 7.61
C CYS A 5 -17.31 -16.30 8.58
N PRO A 6 -17.33 -17.63 8.72
CA PRO A 6 -18.31 -18.35 9.54
C PRO A 6 -18.45 -17.84 10.97
N LYS A 7 -17.35 -17.40 11.59
CA LYS A 7 -17.35 -16.82 12.95
C LYS A 7 -18.22 -15.57 13.12
N ARG A 8 -18.43 -14.82 12.03
CA ARG A 8 -19.19 -13.55 12.03
C ARG A 8 -20.66 -13.72 11.63
N LEU A 9 -21.07 -14.91 11.19
CA LEU A 9 -22.45 -15.15 10.76
C LEU A 9 -23.37 -15.42 11.96
N PRO A 10 -24.61 -14.90 12.01
CA PRO A 10 -25.64 -15.31 12.95
C PRO A 10 -26.04 -16.78 12.74
N LEU A 11 -26.67 -17.40 13.74
CA LEU A 11 -26.96 -18.85 13.73
C LEU A 11 -27.81 -19.28 12.52
N GLN A 12 -28.79 -18.45 12.13
CA GLN A 12 -29.66 -18.69 10.99
C GLN A 12 -28.91 -18.67 9.66
N GLU A 13 -27.94 -17.76 9.50
CA GLU A 13 -27.11 -17.70 8.29
C GLU A 13 -26.15 -18.89 8.19
N LEU A 14 -25.62 -19.36 9.33
CA LEU A 14 -24.81 -20.58 9.38
C LEU A 14 -25.60 -21.81 8.89
N THR A 15 -26.84 -21.97 9.34
CA THR A 15 -27.68 -23.09 8.91
C THR A 15 -28.08 -23.00 7.44
N ASN A 16 -28.39 -21.79 6.95
CA ASN A 16 -28.72 -21.55 5.55
C ASN A 16 -27.52 -21.88 4.64
N GLU A 17 -26.31 -21.44 5.01
CA GLU A 17 -25.11 -21.69 4.21
C GLU A 17 -24.74 -23.18 4.17
N LEU A 18 -24.91 -23.90 5.30
CA LEU A 18 -24.72 -25.34 5.35
C LEU A 18 -25.75 -26.10 4.49
N GLN A 19 -27.01 -25.67 4.50
CA GLN A 19 -28.06 -26.24 3.64
C GLN A 19 -27.80 -25.97 2.16
N ASN A 20 -27.36 -24.75 1.80
CA ASN A 20 -26.97 -24.41 0.43
C ASN A 20 -25.84 -25.32 -0.09
N ARG A 21 -24.90 -25.68 0.80
CA ARG A 21 -23.77 -26.57 0.50
C ARG A 21 -24.12 -28.07 0.61
N LYS A 22 -25.38 -28.41 0.94
CA LYS A 22 -25.86 -29.78 1.17
C LYS A 22 -25.04 -30.55 2.22
N VAL A 23 -24.52 -29.86 3.23
CA VAL A 23 -23.74 -30.45 4.32
C VAL A 23 -24.70 -30.86 5.44
N ASP A 24 -24.74 -32.15 5.76
CA ASP A 24 -25.49 -32.67 6.92
C ASP A 24 -24.72 -32.39 8.21
N TYR A 25 -25.31 -31.60 9.11
CA TYR A 25 -24.72 -31.23 10.40
C TYR A 25 -25.44 -31.88 11.59
N GLY A 26 -26.42 -32.76 11.34
CA GLY A 26 -27.20 -33.47 12.36
C GLY A 26 -27.94 -32.56 13.36
N ASN A 27 -28.41 -33.12 14.49
CA ASN A 27 -29.10 -32.37 15.56
C ASN A 27 -28.13 -31.58 16.49
N GLN A 28 -27.04 -31.03 15.93
CA GLN A 28 -26.02 -30.33 16.69
C GLN A 28 -26.25 -28.81 16.62
N ASN A 29 -27.15 -28.28 17.44
CA ASN A 29 -27.48 -26.84 17.45
C ASN A 29 -26.45 -25.94 18.17
N LYS A 30 -25.26 -26.48 18.50
CA LYS A 30 -24.21 -25.68 19.14
C LYS A 30 -23.49 -24.87 18.05
N ARG A 31 -23.72 -23.55 18.04
CA ARG A 31 -23.12 -22.57 17.11
C ARG A 31 -21.65 -22.84 16.79
N GLN A 32 -20.83 -23.13 17.81
CA GLN A 32 -19.39 -23.38 17.64
C GLN A 32 -19.10 -24.57 16.70
N LYS A 33 -19.90 -25.64 16.78
CA LYS A 33 -19.74 -26.81 15.90
C LYS A 33 -20.09 -26.49 14.46
N LEU A 34 -21.15 -25.71 14.23
CA LEU A 34 -21.57 -25.29 12.89
C LEU A 34 -20.51 -24.42 12.21
N VAL A 35 -19.89 -23.50 12.97
CA VAL A 35 -18.76 -22.69 12.51
C VAL A 35 -17.58 -23.57 12.10
N GLU A 36 -17.24 -24.56 12.92
CA GLU A 36 -16.11 -25.47 12.65
C GLU A 36 -16.35 -26.31 11.38
N ILE A 37 -17.56 -26.81 11.18
CA ILE A 37 -17.94 -27.58 9.98
C ILE A 37 -17.84 -26.69 8.73
N LEU A 38 -18.39 -25.47 8.78
CA LEU A 38 -18.37 -24.56 7.64
C LEU A 38 -16.96 -24.06 7.31
N ASP A 39 -16.12 -23.81 8.31
CA ASP A 39 -14.71 -23.46 8.12
C ASP A 39 -13.96 -24.61 7.40
N LYS A 40 -14.16 -25.87 7.81
CA LYS A 40 -13.54 -27.04 7.16
C LYS A 40 -13.98 -27.17 5.70
N GLU A 41 -15.26 -27.01 5.41
CA GLU A 41 -15.80 -27.11 4.04
C GLU A 41 -15.22 -26.03 3.13
N LEU A 42 -15.17 -24.78 3.59
CA LEU A 42 -14.56 -23.67 2.84
C LEU A 42 -13.07 -23.91 2.54
N THR A 43 -12.35 -24.54 3.47
CA THR A 43 -10.94 -24.91 3.25
C THR A 43 -10.78 -26.04 2.24
N HIS A 44 -11.67 -27.04 2.25
CA HIS A 44 -11.65 -28.15 1.29
C HIS A 44 -11.95 -27.67 -0.13
N GLU A 45 -12.99 -26.85 -0.31
CA GLU A 45 -13.35 -26.24 -1.61
C GLU A 45 -12.17 -25.42 -2.18
N THR A 46 -11.47 -24.69 -1.31
CA THR A 46 -10.28 -23.91 -1.72
C THR A 46 -9.12 -24.80 -2.16
N LEU A 47 -8.92 -25.94 -1.50
CA LEU A 47 -7.87 -26.90 -1.84
C LEU A 47 -8.19 -27.67 -3.12
N GLU A 48 -9.42 -28.18 -3.30
CA GLU A 48 -9.83 -28.84 -4.54
C GLU A 48 -9.79 -27.91 -5.75
N LYS A 49 -10.17 -26.64 -5.57
CA LYS A 49 -10.05 -25.63 -6.63
C LYS A 49 -8.60 -25.37 -7.02
N LYS A 50 -7.67 -25.39 -6.06
CA LYS A 50 -6.23 -25.29 -6.34
C LYS A 50 -5.69 -26.54 -7.02
N GLU A 51 -6.10 -27.73 -6.58
CA GLU A 51 -5.67 -29.00 -7.19
C GLU A 51 -6.21 -29.18 -8.62
N SER A 52 -7.46 -28.80 -8.89
CA SER A 52 -8.05 -28.84 -10.24
C SER A 52 -7.32 -27.87 -11.19
N CYS A 53 -6.95 -26.67 -10.72
CA CYS A 53 -6.09 -25.77 -11.48
C CYS A 53 -4.68 -26.34 -11.75
N LEU A 54 -4.15 -27.19 -10.86
CA LEU A 54 -2.82 -27.80 -11.03
C LEU A 54 -2.86 -29.05 -11.93
N ARG A 55 -3.88 -29.91 -11.82
CA ARG A 55 -4.07 -31.10 -12.69
C ARG A 55 -4.21 -30.71 -14.16
N ASN A 56 -4.92 -29.63 -14.47
CA ASN A 56 -5.09 -29.13 -15.84
C ASN A 56 -3.80 -28.56 -16.46
N ARG A 57 -2.77 -28.29 -15.66
CA ARG A 57 -1.48 -27.76 -16.15
C ARG A 57 -0.53 -28.87 -16.64
N SER A 58 -0.74 -30.11 -16.21
CA SER A 58 0.19 -31.22 -16.47
C SER A 58 -0.05 -31.98 -17.78
N MET A 59 -1.16 -31.73 -18.50
CA MET A 59 -1.47 -32.41 -19.78
C MET A 59 -1.48 -31.50 -21.02
N LEU A 60 -1.00 -30.26 -20.93
CA LEU A 60 -1.02 -29.32 -22.06
C LEU A 60 0.37 -29.18 -22.71
N HIS A 61 0.96 -30.30 -23.11
CA HIS A 61 2.12 -30.30 -24.02
C HIS A 61 2.10 -31.49 -24.98
N LYS A 62 0.94 -31.77 -25.57
CA LYS A 62 0.77 -32.51 -26.82
C LYS A 62 -0.66 -32.32 -27.31
N GLU A 63 -0.79 -32.05 -28.61
CA GLU A 63 -2.05 -31.94 -29.38
C GLU A 63 -2.69 -30.54 -29.41
N TYR A 64 -2.03 -29.70 -30.19
CA TYR A 64 -2.62 -28.71 -31.08
C TYR A 64 -3.87 -29.24 -31.80
N THR A 65 -4.82 -28.32 -31.99
CA THR A 65 -6.04 -28.42 -32.84
C THR A 65 -7.17 -29.25 -32.24
N THR A 66 -8.12 -28.60 -31.56
CA THR A 66 -9.58 -28.70 -31.81
C THR A 66 -10.35 -27.93 -30.72
N ARG A 67 -10.94 -26.78 -31.13
CA ARG A 67 -12.09 -26.08 -30.52
C ARG A 67 -11.89 -25.46 -29.12
N LEU A 68 -11.22 -24.31 -29.06
CA LEU A 68 -11.36 -23.36 -27.96
C LEU A 68 -11.89 -22.03 -28.51
N SER A 69 -13.15 -22.07 -28.94
CA SER A 69 -13.90 -20.93 -29.47
C SER A 69 -14.94 -20.52 -28.44
N ASP A 70 -14.50 -19.94 -27.31
CA ASP A 70 -15.27 -19.07 -26.40
C ASP A 70 -14.46 -18.67 -25.15
N ILE A 71 -13.15 -18.42 -25.28
CA ILE A 71 -12.49 -17.57 -24.28
C ILE A 71 -12.92 -16.15 -24.62
N THR A 72 -13.81 -15.60 -23.80
CA THR A 72 -14.03 -14.16 -23.76
C THR A 72 -12.66 -13.49 -23.62
N GLU A 73 -12.22 -12.84 -24.69
CA GLU A 73 -10.96 -12.13 -24.74
C GLU A 73 -10.94 -11.15 -23.57
N PHE A 74 -9.90 -11.22 -22.73
CA PHE A 74 -9.74 -10.26 -21.65
C PHE A 74 -9.77 -8.86 -22.26
N PRO A 75 -10.52 -7.88 -21.72
CA PRO A 75 -10.77 -6.60 -22.38
C PRO A 75 -9.52 -5.74 -22.58
N LEU A 76 -8.35 -6.20 -22.14
CA LEU A 76 -7.07 -5.54 -22.30
C LEU A 76 -6.13 -6.45 -23.09
N SER A 77 -5.38 -5.86 -24.02
CA SER A 77 -4.38 -6.57 -24.80
C SER A 77 -3.34 -7.24 -23.90
N SER A 78 -2.81 -8.37 -24.36
CA SER A 78 -1.62 -8.97 -23.75
C SER A 78 -0.53 -7.91 -23.63
N GLY A 79 0.07 -7.80 -22.43
CA GLY A 79 1.09 -6.80 -22.14
C GLY A 79 0.63 -5.56 -21.37
N TRP A 80 -0.66 -5.39 -21.05
CA TRP A 80 -1.13 -4.23 -20.25
C TRP A 80 -0.49 -4.12 -18.85
N ALA A 81 -0.06 -5.24 -18.27
CA ALA A 81 0.64 -5.29 -16.99
C ALA A 81 2.17 -5.43 -17.12
N MET A 82 2.72 -5.39 -18.34
CA MET A 82 4.17 -5.45 -18.53
C MET A 82 4.80 -4.12 -18.14
N LYS A 83 5.89 -4.19 -17.37
CA LYS A 83 6.63 -3.02 -16.88
C LYS A 83 7.12 -2.10 -18.00
N GLU A 84 7.39 -2.66 -19.18
CA GLU A 84 7.80 -1.91 -20.38
C GLU A 84 6.67 -1.09 -21.01
N VAL A 85 5.41 -1.55 -20.89
CA VAL A 85 4.21 -0.87 -21.41
C VAL A 85 3.60 0.06 -20.35
N GLN A 86 4.06 -0.05 -19.09
CA GLN A 86 3.62 0.79 -17.99
C GLN A 86 4.00 2.26 -18.22
N LYS A 87 3.02 3.05 -18.64
CA LYS A 87 3.13 4.52 -18.63
C LYS A 87 3.11 4.98 -17.18
N TYR A 88 4.28 5.24 -16.60
CA TYR A 88 4.34 6.00 -15.35
C TYR A 88 3.64 7.33 -15.60
N GLY A 89 2.51 7.57 -14.93
CA GLY A 89 1.94 8.92 -14.86
C GLY A 89 3.04 9.87 -14.38
N LYS A 90 3.00 11.14 -14.79
CA LYS A 90 3.97 12.17 -14.38
C LYS A 90 3.90 12.42 -12.87
N LYS A 91 4.40 11.49 -12.07
CA LYS A 91 4.45 11.56 -10.61
C LYS A 91 5.65 12.44 -10.27
N GLY A 92 5.39 13.70 -9.94
CA GLY A 92 6.44 14.64 -9.53
C GLY A 92 6.53 15.94 -10.32
N GLY A 93 5.55 16.28 -11.17
CA GLY A 93 5.46 17.59 -11.83
C GLY A 93 4.98 18.74 -10.94
N GLY A 94 5.00 18.59 -9.61
CA GLY A 94 4.66 19.67 -8.69
C GLY A 94 5.77 20.71 -8.60
N LYS A 95 5.43 21.97 -8.28
CA LYS A 95 6.41 23.03 -8.02
C LYS A 95 7.39 22.53 -6.95
N ARG A 96 8.68 22.46 -7.31
CA ARG A 96 9.74 22.05 -6.38
C ARG A 96 9.99 23.17 -5.38
N ILE A 97 10.35 22.81 -4.15
CA ILE A 97 10.82 23.76 -3.16
C ILE A 97 12.08 24.44 -3.71
N LYS A 98 12.12 25.78 -3.73
CA LYS A 98 13.29 26.53 -4.18
C LYS A 98 14.49 26.26 -3.25
N LYS A 99 15.70 26.33 -3.79
CA LYS A 99 16.93 26.06 -3.02
C LYS A 99 17.11 27.01 -1.83
N SER A 100 16.74 28.29 -1.98
CA SER A 100 16.77 29.28 -0.90
C SER A 100 15.92 28.87 0.30
N ILE A 101 14.68 28.44 0.04
CA ILE A 101 13.78 27.95 1.10
C ILE A 101 14.31 26.67 1.73
N SER A 102 14.84 25.75 0.91
CA SER A 102 15.43 24.51 1.44
C SER A 102 16.60 24.78 2.38
N ALA A 103 17.44 25.79 2.10
CA ALA A 103 18.55 26.18 2.97
C ALA A 103 18.07 26.73 4.31
N VAL A 104 17.02 27.56 4.31
CA VAL A 104 16.40 28.07 5.56
C VAL A 104 15.82 26.93 6.39
N LEU A 105 15.11 25.98 5.76
CA LEU A 105 14.56 24.82 6.46
C LEU A 105 15.65 23.92 7.05
N GLU A 106 16.78 23.77 6.35
CA GLU A 106 17.96 23.03 6.79
C GLU A 106 18.61 23.67 8.01
N GLU A 107 18.87 24.98 7.98
CA GLU A 107 19.40 25.72 9.12
C GLU A 107 18.52 25.58 10.35
N CYS A 108 17.20 25.76 10.19
CA CYS A 108 16.23 25.62 11.28
C CYS A 108 16.21 24.20 11.86
N PHE A 109 16.30 23.18 11.00
CA PHE A 109 16.30 21.78 11.43
C PHE A 109 17.59 21.43 12.19
N LEU A 110 18.74 21.89 11.70
CA LEU A 110 20.04 21.64 12.33
C LEU A 110 20.16 22.38 13.66
N ALA A 111 19.70 23.62 13.76
CA ALA A 111 19.67 24.37 15.02
C ALA A 111 18.90 23.60 16.11
N GLY A 112 17.73 23.03 15.76
CA GLY A 112 16.93 22.20 16.66
C GLY A 112 17.57 20.85 17.03
N ASN A 113 18.50 20.33 16.23
CA ASN A 113 19.28 19.14 16.56
C ASN A 113 20.45 19.46 17.49
N VAL A 114 21.06 20.64 17.37
CA VAL A 114 22.13 21.11 18.26
C VAL A 114 21.56 21.42 19.65
N ASP A 115 20.45 22.17 19.70
CA ASP A 115 19.74 22.47 20.94
C ASP A 115 18.22 22.32 20.76
N LYS A 116 17.63 21.51 21.64
CA LYS A 116 16.20 21.17 21.65
C LYS A 116 15.32 22.39 21.90
N SER A 117 15.84 23.44 22.53
CA SER A 117 15.08 24.69 22.77
C SER A 117 14.72 25.40 21.46
N TYR A 118 15.55 25.26 20.42
CA TYR A 118 15.32 25.82 19.08
C TYR A 118 14.59 24.86 18.15
N ARG A 119 14.06 23.73 18.66
CA ARG A 119 13.38 22.75 17.81
C ARG A 119 12.06 23.31 17.29
N MET A 120 12.05 23.64 16.00
CA MET A 120 10.87 24.18 15.32
C MET A 120 9.95 23.07 14.82
N THR A 121 8.64 23.28 14.96
CA THR A 121 7.64 22.48 14.25
C THR A 121 7.53 22.92 12.80
N ALA A 122 6.85 22.13 11.96
CA ALA A 122 6.60 22.52 10.58
C ALA A 122 5.76 23.81 10.48
N GLN A 123 4.90 24.09 11.47
CA GLN A 123 4.13 25.33 11.53
C GLN A 123 5.04 26.52 11.85
N ASP A 124 5.99 26.35 12.78
CA ASP A 124 6.93 27.42 13.14
C ASP A 124 7.84 27.76 11.97
N MET A 125 8.35 26.75 11.26
CA MET A 125 9.13 26.95 10.04
C MET A 125 8.33 27.66 8.95
N TRP A 126 7.03 27.36 8.82
CA TRP A 126 6.16 28.08 7.89
C TRP A 126 5.99 29.55 8.30
N ASN A 127 5.75 29.82 9.59
CA ASN A 127 5.64 31.18 10.12
C ASN A 127 6.92 31.99 9.86
N LEU A 128 8.09 31.38 10.08
CA LEU A 128 9.38 32.00 9.79
C LEU A 128 9.54 32.34 8.30
N LEU A 129 9.16 31.42 7.40
CA LEU A 129 9.20 31.67 5.95
C LEU A 129 8.23 32.79 5.55
N THR A 130 7.07 32.89 6.22
CA THR A 130 6.13 33.99 6.02
C THR A 130 6.71 35.32 6.49
N LEU A 131 7.39 35.36 7.63
CA LEU A 131 8.08 36.57 8.11
C LEU A 131 9.17 37.01 7.12
N LYS A 132 10.02 36.09 6.67
CA LYS A 132 11.03 36.37 5.65
C LYS A 132 10.46 36.85 4.32
N ALA A 133 9.26 36.41 3.96
CA ALA A 133 8.57 36.91 2.78
C ALA A 133 7.99 38.32 2.98
N GLN A 134 7.56 38.66 4.19
CA GLN A 134 7.15 40.03 4.54
C GLN A 134 8.34 41.00 4.49
N GLU A 135 9.53 40.53 4.88
CA GLU A 135 10.80 41.28 4.79
C GLU A 135 11.34 41.39 3.35
N GLY A 136 10.73 40.66 2.40
CA GLY A 136 11.14 40.67 1.00
C GLY A 136 12.34 39.79 0.67
N GLU A 137 12.84 38.98 1.62
CA GLU A 137 13.93 38.03 1.38
C GLU A 137 13.51 36.85 0.51
N ILE A 138 12.23 36.47 0.58
CA ILE A 138 11.65 35.31 -0.11
C ILE A 138 10.35 35.74 -0.81
N GLU A 139 10.11 35.20 -2.00
CA GLU A 139 8.85 35.43 -2.71
C GLU A 139 7.70 34.67 -2.01
N SER A 140 6.62 35.36 -1.66
CA SER A 140 5.45 34.73 -1.02
C SER A 140 4.85 33.58 -1.83
N SER A 141 5.01 33.60 -3.16
CA SER A 141 4.53 32.53 -4.06
C SER A 141 5.30 31.22 -3.92
N ASP A 142 6.48 31.25 -3.31
CA ASP A 142 7.34 30.08 -3.15
C ASP A 142 7.18 29.39 -1.81
N ILE A 143 6.51 30.02 -0.85
CA ILE A 143 6.31 29.45 0.48
C ILE A 143 5.57 28.12 0.32
N PRO A 144 6.21 26.99 0.69
CA PRO A 144 5.58 25.69 0.60
C PRO A 144 4.47 25.57 1.63
N LYS A 145 3.51 24.68 1.39
CA LYS A 145 2.48 24.35 2.38
C LYS A 145 3.11 23.67 3.60
N VAL A 146 2.49 23.84 4.77
CA VAL A 146 2.92 23.18 6.02
C VAL A 146 3.08 21.66 5.84
N THR A 147 2.16 21.00 5.13
CA THR A 147 2.24 19.55 4.84
C THR A 147 3.45 19.18 3.98
N THR A 148 3.86 20.07 3.08
CA THR A 148 5.08 19.91 2.28
C THR A 148 6.32 20.05 3.15
N ILE A 149 6.34 20.98 4.10
CA ILE A 149 7.42 21.14 5.09
C ILE A 149 7.52 19.90 5.99
N GLN A 150 6.41 19.37 6.49
CA GLN A 150 6.39 18.12 7.26
C GLN A 150 6.99 16.94 6.48
N GLY A 151 6.60 16.80 5.21
CA GLY A 151 7.14 15.78 4.32
C GLY A 151 8.64 15.99 4.05
N TRP A 152 9.08 17.24 3.93
CA TRP A 152 10.49 17.59 3.78
C TRP A 152 11.30 17.24 5.04
N ILE A 153 10.84 17.62 6.24
CA ILE A 153 11.50 17.30 7.53
C ILE A 153 11.70 15.79 7.67
N THR A 154 10.65 15.00 7.39
CA THR A 154 10.71 13.54 7.49
C THR A 154 11.79 12.96 6.58
N ARG A 155 11.86 13.43 5.32
CA ARG A 155 12.87 12.97 4.36
C ARG A 155 14.27 13.42 4.74
N TYR A 156 14.42 14.68 5.13
CA TYR A 156 15.71 15.24 5.52
C TYR A 156 16.28 14.54 6.76
N ALA A 157 15.45 14.21 7.75
CA ALA A 157 15.86 13.44 8.92
C ALA A 157 16.35 12.02 8.59
N VAL A 158 15.77 11.37 7.57
CA VAL A 158 16.28 10.08 7.07
C VAL A 158 17.62 10.26 6.36
N GLN A 159 17.70 11.23 5.44
CA GLN A 159 18.95 11.54 4.71
C GLN A 159 20.09 11.90 5.64
N LEU A 160 19.83 12.65 6.72
CA LEU A 160 20.84 13.01 7.70
C LEU A 160 21.39 11.75 8.40
N ARG A 161 20.52 10.83 8.82
CA ARG A 161 20.92 9.56 9.44
C ARG A 161 21.73 8.67 8.48
N GLU A 162 21.32 8.60 7.21
CA GLU A 162 22.03 7.87 6.17
C GLU A 162 23.44 8.45 5.95
N LYS A 163 23.57 9.78 5.85
CA LYS A 163 24.87 10.44 5.71
C LYS A 163 25.76 10.21 6.92
N SER A 164 25.23 10.31 8.14
CA SER A 164 26.00 10.03 9.36
C SER A 164 26.48 8.58 9.39
N ALA A 165 25.64 7.61 8.98
CA ALA A 165 26.04 6.21 8.90
C ALA A 165 27.12 5.96 7.83
N GLN A 166 27.04 6.64 6.69
CA GLN A 166 28.03 6.54 5.62
C GLN A 166 29.39 7.10 6.06
N MET A 167 29.43 8.25 6.73
CA MET A 167 30.67 8.82 7.26
C MET A 167 31.41 7.84 8.20
N VAL A 168 30.66 7.16 9.09
CA VAL A 168 31.26 6.17 10.01
C VAL A 168 31.90 4.99 9.28
N LEU A 169 31.38 4.60 8.11
CA LEU A 169 31.97 3.53 7.29
C LEU A 169 33.22 3.98 6.52
N GLU A 170 33.30 5.26 6.14
CA GLU A 170 34.45 5.83 5.43
C GLU A 170 35.62 6.15 6.38
N GLU A 171 35.33 6.37 7.67
CA GLU A 171 36.31 6.63 8.72
C GLU A 171 36.83 5.38 9.44
N ALA A 172 36.34 4.18 9.08
CA ALA A 172 36.70 2.88 9.69
C ALA A 172 37.68 2.07 8.83
#